data_AF-A0A6I2MLT0-F1
#
_entry.id   AF-A0A6I2MLT0-F1
#
_cell.length_a   1.000
_cell.length_b   1.000
_cell.length_c   1.000
_cell.angle_alpha   90.00
_cell.angle_beta   90.00
_cell.angle_gamma   90.00
#
_symmetry.space_group_name_H-M   'P 1'
#
loop_
_entity.id
_entity.type
_entity.pdbx_description
1 polymer ?
#
loop_
_entity_poly.entity_id
_entity_poly.type
_entity_poly.pdbx_seq_one_letter_code
_entity_poly.pdbx_strand_id
1 'polypeptide(L)'
;MKAHILTSAFAALLLSCTSPLDRKFNENTSHKDLKAIEKHLDSADFRLLGGSLVRLKIEEKELETMTYAEILELGKRWKIEQQIKRNKEMIDYIDHRDSTD
;
A
#
# COMPACT_ATOMS: atom_id res chain seq x y z
N MET A 1 32.70 -34.88 -16.23
CA MET A 1 31.27 -34.60 -16.03
C MET A 1 30.92 -34.55 -14.54
N LYS A 2 31.33 -33.52 -13.78
CA LYS A 2 30.97 -33.35 -12.35
C LYS A 2 31.11 -31.88 -11.93
N ALA A 3 30.35 -30.97 -12.53
CA ALA A 3 30.40 -29.54 -12.14
C ALA A 3 29.05 -28.82 -12.21
N HIS A 4 27.93 -29.54 -12.31
CA HIS A 4 26.59 -28.94 -12.40
C HIS A 4 25.71 -29.14 -11.16
N ILE A 5 26.19 -29.87 -10.14
CA ILE A 5 25.40 -30.15 -8.93
C ILE A 5 25.55 -29.02 -7.88
N LEU A 6 26.62 -28.22 -7.94
CA LEU A 6 26.90 -27.18 -6.94
C LEU A 6 26.14 -25.86 -7.13
N THR A 7 25.54 -25.62 -8.30
CA THR A 7 24.78 -24.39 -8.57
C THR A 7 23.30 -24.46 -8.17
N SER A 8 22.74 -25.66 -7.95
CA SER A 8 21.31 -25.85 -7.67
C SER A 8 20.91 -25.59 -6.21
N ALA A 9 21.86 -25.55 -5.26
CA ALA A 9 21.54 -25.41 -3.84
C ALA A 9 21.42 -23.94 -3.37
N PHE A 10 22.01 -22.99 -4.11
CA PHE A 10 22.02 -21.57 -3.71
C PHE A 10 20.70 -20.85 -4.05
N ALA A 11 19.96 -21.32 -5.06
CA ALA A 11 18.67 -20.76 -5.44
C ALA A 11 17.54 -21.02 -4.40
N ALA A 12 17.64 -22.11 -3.63
CA ALA A 12 16.65 -22.47 -2.62
C ALA A 12 16.72 -21.59 -1.35
N LEU A 13 17.86 -20.92 -1.11
CA LEU A 13 18.10 -20.07 0.05
C LEU A 13 17.65 -18.61 -0.15
N LEU A 14 17.26 -18.21 -1.36
CA LEU A 14 16.73 -16.86 -1.64
C LEU A 14 15.20 -16.76 -1.48
N LEU A 15 14.51 -17.89 -1.26
CA LEU A 15 13.07 -17.92 -1.00
C LEU A 15 12.72 -17.60 0.47
N SER A 16 13.72 -17.43 1.33
CA SER A 16 13.51 -16.98 2.71
C SER A 16 13.37 -15.46 2.78
N CYS A 17 12.22 -15.02 3.30
CA CYS A 17 11.93 -13.68 3.83
C CYS A 17 11.49 -12.57 2.86
N THR A 18 10.77 -12.87 1.77
CA THR A 18 9.98 -11.80 1.11
C THR A 18 8.73 -11.51 1.94
N SER A 19 8.51 -10.23 2.26
CA SER A 19 7.32 -9.83 3.01
C SER A 19 6.09 -10.09 2.14
N PRO A 20 4.94 -10.52 2.69
CA PRO A 20 3.68 -10.55 1.93
C PRO A 20 3.33 -9.18 1.30
N LEU A 21 3.86 -8.09 1.86
CA LEU A 21 3.71 -6.74 1.31
C LEU A 21 4.44 -6.51 -0.02
N ASP A 22 5.52 -7.26 -0.30
CA ASP A 22 6.31 -7.12 -1.52
C ASP A 22 5.65 -7.81 -2.73
N ARG A 23 4.54 -8.52 -2.51
CA ARG A 23 3.76 -9.13 -3.58
C ARG A 23 3.00 -8.05 -4.34
N LYS A 24 2.97 -8.19 -5.67
CA LYS A 24 2.05 -7.43 -6.51
C LYS A 24 0.61 -7.79 -6.18
N PHE A 25 -0.28 -6.80 -6.24
CA PHE A 25 -1.70 -7.05 -6.14
C PHE A 25 -2.13 -7.95 -7.30
N ASN A 26 -3.02 -8.89 -6.99
CA ASN A 26 -3.66 -9.75 -7.97
C ASN A 26 -5.04 -10.10 -7.44
N GLU A 27 -6.09 -9.81 -8.21
CA GLU A 27 -7.47 -9.97 -7.75
C GLU A 27 -7.78 -11.43 -7.35
N ASN A 28 -7.23 -12.41 -8.07
CA ASN A 28 -7.44 -13.83 -7.82
C ASN A 28 -6.79 -14.33 -6.52
N THR A 29 -5.70 -13.70 -6.07
CA THR A 29 -4.99 -14.09 -4.84
C THR A 29 -5.18 -13.11 -3.69
N SER A 30 -5.84 -11.97 -3.95
CA SER A 30 -5.97 -10.85 -3.02
C SER A 30 -6.47 -11.25 -1.64
N HIS A 31 -7.49 -12.09 -1.56
CA HIS A 31 -8.02 -12.58 -0.29
C HIS A 31 -6.97 -13.34 0.55
N LYS A 32 -6.19 -14.21 -0.11
CA LYS A 32 -5.14 -14.98 0.54
C LYS A 32 -3.98 -14.08 0.97
N ASP A 33 -3.60 -13.14 0.11
CA ASP A 33 -2.52 -12.21 0.39
C ASP A 33 -2.88 -11.26 1.53
N LEU A 34 -4.09 -10.69 1.55
CA LEU A 34 -4.55 -9.83 2.63
C LEU A 34 -4.59 -10.57 3.98
N LYS A 35 -5.04 -11.83 4.01
CA LYS A 35 -4.97 -12.67 5.22
C LYS A 35 -3.54 -12.90 5.71
N ALA A 36 -2.57 -12.97 4.80
CA ALA A 36 -1.16 -13.07 5.18
C ALA A 36 -0.66 -11.72 5.72
N ILE A 37 -0.97 -10.62 5.03
CA ILE A 37 -0.53 -9.26 5.36
C ILE A 37 -1.09 -8.76 6.69
N GLU A 38 -2.31 -9.16 7.08
CA GLU A 38 -2.93 -8.77 8.35
C GLU A 38 -2.02 -9.03 9.56
N LYS A 39 -1.19 -10.07 9.51
CA LYS A 39 -0.25 -10.43 10.58
C LYS A 39 1.02 -9.58 10.62
N HIS A 40 1.28 -8.79 9.57
CA HIS A 40 2.48 -7.98 9.40
C HIS A 40 2.23 -6.48 9.57
N LEU A 41 0.97 -6.06 9.64
CA LEU A 41 0.58 -4.66 9.81
C LEU A 41 -0.20 -4.47 11.12
N ASP A 42 -0.13 -3.28 11.68
CA ASP A 42 -1.09 -2.90 12.72
C ASP A 42 -2.49 -2.70 12.11
N SER A 43 -3.51 -2.66 12.98
CA SER A 43 -4.90 -2.53 12.54
C SER A 43 -5.20 -1.24 11.78
N ALA A 44 -4.46 -0.16 11.99
CA ALA A 44 -4.66 1.11 11.31
C ALA A 44 -4.10 1.06 9.89
N ASP A 45 -2.88 0.56 9.72
CA ASP A 45 -2.23 0.37 8.43
C ASP A 45 -2.94 -0.70 7.59
N PHE A 46 -3.42 -1.79 8.20
CA PHE A 46 -4.21 -2.80 7.48
C PHE A 46 -5.53 -2.23 6.94
N ARG A 47 -6.25 -1.42 7.73
CA ARG A 47 -7.46 -0.72 7.28
C ARG A 47 -7.15 0.31 6.19
N LEU A 48 -6.03 1.02 6.31
CA LEU A 48 -5.59 1.97 5.30
C LEU A 48 -5.26 1.28 3.98
N LEU A 49 -4.60 0.12 4.00
CA LEU A 49 -4.35 -0.70 2.82
C LEU A 49 -5.66 -1.10 2.14
N GLY A 50 -6.62 -1.63 2.89
CA GLY A 50 -7.93 -2.01 2.36
C GLY A 50 -8.69 -0.83 1.73
N GLY A 51 -8.73 0.31 2.42
CA GLY A 51 -9.34 1.54 1.89
C GLY A 51 -8.62 2.07 0.65
N SER A 52 -7.29 1.93 0.59
CA SER A 52 -6.48 2.36 -0.56
C SER A 52 -6.73 1.49 -1.79
N LEU A 53 -6.85 0.17 -1.62
CA LEU A 53 -7.24 -0.74 -2.70
C LEU A 53 -8.59 -0.34 -3.31
N VAL A 54 -9.59 -0.08 -2.47
CA VAL A 54 -10.92 0.35 -2.94
C VAL A 54 -10.86 1.69 -3.66
N ARG A 55 -10.20 2.70 -3.06
CA ARG A 55 -10.05 4.04 -3.64
C ARG A 55 -9.37 3.99 -5.00
N LEU A 56 -8.22 3.31 -5.09
CA LEU A 56 -7.44 3.22 -6.32
C LEU A 56 -8.19 2.43 -7.41
N LYS A 57 -8.99 1.42 -7.05
CA LYS A 57 -9.88 0.72 -7.98
C LYS A 57 -10.97 1.65 -8.53
N ILE A 58 -11.55 2.53 -7.70
CA ILE A 58 -12.51 3.55 -8.13
C ILE A 58 -11.85 4.60 -9.04
N GLU A 59 -10.59 4.93 -8.78
CA GLU A 59 -9.77 5.83 -9.61
C GLU A 59 -9.23 5.17 -10.90
N GLU A 60 -9.66 3.94 -11.21
CA GLU A 60 -9.26 3.17 -12.39
C GLU A 60 -7.72 3.02 -12.53
N LYS A 61 -7.01 2.91 -11.40
CA LYS A 61 -5.56 2.67 -11.39
C LYS A 61 -5.25 1.20 -11.63
N GLU A 62 -4.18 0.92 -12.37
CA GLU A 62 -3.67 -0.43 -12.63
C GLU A 62 -2.99 -1.02 -11.38
N LEU A 63 -3.79 -1.56 -10.46
CA LEU A 63 -3.35 -2.11 -9.19
C LEU A 63 -2.36 -3.27 -9.35
N GLU A 64 -2.52 -4.08 -10.39
CA GLU A 64 -1.72 -5.26 -10.69
C GLU A 64 -0.24 -4.94 -10.98
N THR A 65 0.05 -3.67 -11.28
CA THR A 65 1.42 -3.19 -11.46
C THR A 65 2.12 -2.90 -10.14
N MET A 66 1.34 -2.70 -9.06
CA MET A 66 1.78 -2.24 -7.75
C MET A 66 1.85 -3.38 -6.73
N THR A 67 2.79 -3.28 -5.81
CA THR A 67 2.88 -4.10 -4.60
C THR A 67 1.94 -3.60 -3.52
N TYR A 68 1.56 -4.46 -2.57
CA TYR A 68 0.78 -4.02 -1.40
C TYR A 68 1.51 -2.95 -0.57
N ALA A 69 2.85 -3.01 -0.52
CA ALA A 69 3.67 -1.94 0.09
C ALA A 69 3.45 -0.59 -0.62
N GLU A 70 3.55 -0.55 -1.95
CA GLU A 70 3.34 0.68 -2.73
C GLU A 70 1.91 1.22 -2.58
N ILE A 71 0.92 0.33 -2.54
CA ILE A 71 -0.49 0.70 -2.34
C ILE A 71 -0.70 1.30 -0.95
N LEU A 72 -0.10 0.72 0.09
CA LEU A 72 -0.15 1.26 1.45
C LEU A 72 0.51 2.64 1.53
N GLU A 73 1.68 2.80 0.90
CA GLU A 73 2.40 4.08 0.85
C GLU A 73 1.61 5.17 0.11
N LEU A 74 0.92 4.81 -0.98
CA LEU A 74 -0.03 5.70 -1.64
C LEU A 74 -1.18 6.10 -0.71
N GLY A 75 -1.69 5.17 0.10
CA GLY A 75 -2.67 5.43 1.15
C GLY A 75 -2.18 6.43 2.20
N LYS A 76 -0.95 6.26 2.68
CA LYS A 76 -0.32 7.15 3.67
C LYS A 76 -0.15 8.57 3.11
N ARG A 77 0.38 8.69 1.88
CA ARG A 77 0.49 9.98 1.18
C ARG A 77 -0.86 10.66 1.02
N TRP A 78 -1.86 9.93 0.53
CA TRP A 78 -3.21 10.45 0.37
C TRP A 78 -3.80 10.96 1.70
N LYS A 79 -3.60 10.25 2.81
CA LYS A 79 -4.07 10.69 4.13
C LYS A 79 -3.45 12.03 4.55
N ILE A 80 -2.15 12.23 4.30
CA ILE A 80 -1.44 13.48 4.58
C ILE A 80 -1.97 14.60 3.67
N GLU A 81 -2.10 14.34 2.38
CA GLU A 81 -2.65 15.30 1.41
C GLU A 81 -4.05 15.78 1.82
N GLN A 82 -4.90 14.86 2.28
CA GLN A 82 -6.24 15.21 2.76
C GLN A 82 -6.23 16.01 4.06
N GLN A 83 -5.27 15.76 4.96
CA GLN A 83 -5.10 16.59 6.16
C GLN A 83 -4.67 18.00 5.79
N ILE A 84 -3.70 18.15 4.88
CA ILE A 84 -3.24 19.46 4.38
C ILE A 84 -4.39 20.20 3.71
N LYS A 85 -5.16 19.52 2.85
CA LYS A 85 -6.31 20.11 2.16
C LYS A 85 -7.36 20.63 3.16
N ARG A 86 -7.77 19.81 4.13
CA ARG A 86 -8.74 20.23 5.16
C ARG A 86 -8.22 21.40 6.02
N ASN A 87 -6.94 21.39 6.39
CA ASN A 87 -6.36 22.48 7.16
C ASN A 87 -6.32 23.78 6.35
N LYS A 88 -6.00 23.70 5.06
CA LYS A 88 -6.03 24.86 4.16
C LYS A 88 -7.45 25.41 4.00
N GLU A 89 -8.44 24.54 3.80
CA GLU A 89 -9.86 24.92 3.73
C GLU A 89 -10.33 25.58 5.03
N MET A 90 -9.86 25.11 6.19
CA MET A 90 -10.18 25.74 7.48
C MET A 90 -9.57 27.14 7.62
N ILE A 91 -8.31 27.32 7.21
CA ILE A 91 -7.66 28.65 7.24
C ILE A 91 -8.38 29.62 6.29
N ASP A 92 -8.69 29.17 5.08
CA ASP A 92 -9.41 29.96 4.09
C ASP A 92 -10.80 30.40 4.61
N TYR A 93 -11.52 29.49 5.27
CA TYR A 93 -12.80 29.80 5.91
C TYR A 93 -12.69 30.86 7.02
N ILE A 94 -11.62 30.83 7.83
CA ILE A 94 -11.40 31.82 8.89
C ILE A 94 -11.08 33.20 8.30
N ASP A 95 -10.20 33.27 7.29
CA ASP A 95 -9.82 34.53 6.63
C ASP A 95 -11.02 35.19 5.92
N HIS A 96 -11.86 34.39 5.25
CA HIS A 96 -13.10 34.88 4.63
C HIS A 96 -14.14 35.34 5.65
N ARG A 97 -14.19 34.74 6.85
CA ARG A 97 -15.09 35.24 7.91
C ARG A 97 -14.62 36.58 8.45
N ASP A 98 -13.34 36.71 8.80
CA ASP A 98 -12.77 37.89 9.45
C ASP A 98 -12.72 39.12 8.49
N SER A 99 -12.76 38.89 7.17
CA SER A 99 -12.87 39.94 6.15
C SER A 99 -14.29 40.43 5.89
N THR A 100 -15.31 39.81 6.50
CA THR A 100 -16.73 40.19 6.37
C THR A 100 -17.31 40.89 7.61
N ASP A 101 -16.53 41.00 8.70
CA ASP A 101 -16.86 41.75 9.93
C ASP A 101 -16.14 43.11 10.00
#